data_AF-A0A1H3LQQ1-F1
#
_entry.id   AF-A0A1H3LQQ1-F1
#
_cell.length_a   1.000
_cell.length_b   1.000
_cell.length_c   1.000
_cell.angle_alpha   90.00
_cell.angle_beta   90.00
_cell.angle_gamma   90.00
#
_symmetry.space_group_name_H-M   'P 1'
#
loop_
_entity.id
_entity.type
_entity.pdbx_description
1 polymer ?
#
loop_
_entity_poly.entity_id
_entity_poly.type
_entity_poly.pdbx_seq_one_letter_code
_entity_poly.pdbx_strand_id
1 'polypeptide(L)'
;MKKPAWAPLLALALLAGACNQTTPAQTATAPASPATAPTVTAVAVAETSAAPETIDYRQIRINGLPFETTTAELLKALGPPDRIKKDAVECGGHFEFSKGDHYEYGPSLFEVNGKRAVMGTVDFSSGTFRVTIGGQVLDQNTTFEEIRQRYPQAASKVHDWRPGGTTGPTYQGVTIQEPGTDDSLGLYFQNGKLVRFDAFSPC
;
A
#
# COMPACT_ATOMS: atom_id res chain seq x y z
N MET A 1 27.26 -15.12 43.02
CA MET A 1 26.03 -15.62 43.68
C MET A 1 25.31 -16.51 42.69
N LYS A 2 25.02 -17.77 43.06
CA LYS A 2 24.40 -18.79 42.21
C LYS A 2 22.99 -19.12 42.73
N LYS A 3 22.12 -19.53 41.78
CA LYS A 3 20.84 -20.27 41.87
C LYS A 3 19.57 -19.42 41.59
N PRO A 4 18.47 -20.04 41.11
CA PRO A 4 18.37 -21.20 40.20
C PRO A 4 17.31 -21.03 39.08
N ALA A 5 17.36 -21.98 38.14
CA ALA A 5 16.41 -22.21 37.07
C ALA A 5 15.02 -22.65 37.56
N TRP A 6 13.98 -22.34 36.78
CA TRP A 6 12.70 -23.04 36.82
C TRP A 6 12.04 -23.05 35.45
N ALA A 7 11.80 -24.26 34.93
CA ALA A 7 10.83 -24.57 33.88
C ALA A 7 9.81 -25.56 34.47
N PRO A 8 8.55 -25.49 34.05
CA PRO A 8 7.91 -26.62 33.34
C PRO A 8 7.02 -26.14 32.18
N LEU A 9 6.96 -26.78 31.00
CA LEU A 9 6.35 -28.06 30.59
C LEU A 9 4.79 -28.06 30.48
N LEU A 10 4.31 -28.55 29.31
CA LEU A 10 2.95 -28.95 28.88
C LEU A 10 1.97 -27.81 28.50
N ALA A 11 1.12 -27.90 27.47
CA ALA A 11 0.47 -29.08 26.91
C ALA A 11 0.15 -28.96 25.40
N LEU A 12 0.22 -30.11 24.73
CA LEU A 12 -0.37 -30.44 23.42
C LEU A 12 -1.90 -30.37 23.48
N ALA A 13 -2.54 -29.80 22.45
CA ALA A 13 -3.94 -30.09 22.14
C ALA A 13 -4.08 -30.37 20.63
N LEU A 14 -4.26 -31.65 20.32
CA LEU A 14 -4.73 -32.18 19.03
C LEU A 14 -6.24 -31.94 18.93
N LEU A 15 -6.70 -31.32 17.83
CA LEU A 15 -8.09 -31.40 17.40
C LEU A 15 -8.12 -31.81 15.93
N ALA A 16 -8.35 -33.11 15.74
CA ALA A 16 -8.81 -33.68 14.48
C ALA A 16 -10.31 -33.37 14.34
N GLY A 17 -10.69 -32.70 13.24
CA GLY A 17 -12.08 -32.43 12.87
C GLY A 17 -12.35 -32.99 11.48
N ALA A 18 -13.32 -33.90 11.41
CA ALA A 18 -13.54 -34.90 10.39
C ALA A 18 -14.00 -34.38 9.01
N CYS A 19 -13.64 -35.18 8.00
CA CYS A 19 -14.20 -35.18 6.65
C CYS A 19 -15.72 -35.40 6.66
N ASN A 20 -16.45 -34.68 5.80
CA ASN A 20 -17.70 -35.17 5.24
C ASN A 20 -17.64 -35.00 3.72
N GLN A 21 -17.48 -36.13 3.04
CA GLN A 21 -17.74 -36.30 1.62
C GLN A 21 -19.26 -36.43 1.45
N THR A 22 -19.86 -35.58 0.63
CA THR A 22 -21.19 -35.85 0.08
C THR A 22 -21.04 -36.04 -1.43
N THR A 23 -21.29 -37.26 -1.85
CA THR A 23 -21.29 -37.75 -3.23
C THR A 23 -22.33 -37.04 -4.10
N PRO A 24 -22.08 -36.81 -5.40
CA PRO A 24 -23.03 -36.17 -6.31
C PRO A 24 -24.17 -37.11 -6.70
N ALA A 25 -25.40 -36.58 -6.74
CA ALA A 25 -26.53 -37.25 -7.37
C ALA A 25 -26.51 -37.02 -8.89
N GLN A 26 -26.62 -38.13 -9.62
CA GLN A 26 -26.69 -38.22 -11.07
C GLN A 26 -28.05 -37.74 -11.61
N THR A 27 -27.94 -36.97 -12.71
CA THR A 27 -28.68 -37.07 -13.97
C THR A 27 -30.12 -37.60 -13.96
N ALA A 28 -31.05 -36.71 -14.29
CA ALA A 28 -32.26 -37.05 -15.04
C ALA A 28 -32.31 -36.19 -16.30
N THR A 29 -31.99 -36.82 -17.44
CA THR A 29 -32.12 -36.25 -18.78
C THR A 29 -33.60 -36.27 -19.16
N ALA A 30 -34.22 -35.09 -19.26
CA ALA A 30 -35.53 -34.92 -19.88
C ALA A 30 -35.37 -34.55 -21.37
N PRO A 31 -36.26 -35.02 -22.27
CA PRO A 31 -36.14 -34.84 -23.71
C PRO A 31 -36.28 -33.37 -24.14
N ALA A 32 -35.52 -33.03 -25.18
CA ALA A 32 -35.42 -31.70 -25.77
C ALA A 32 -36.76 -31.22 -26.35
N SER A 33 -37.22 -30.06 -25.87
CA SER A 33 -38.21 -29.22 -26.53
C SER A 33 -37.47 -28.30 -27.51
N PRO A 34 -37.95 -28.10 -28.76
CA PRO A 34 -37.34 -27.14 -29.67
C PRO A 34 -37.68 -25.72 -29.20
N ALA A 35 -36.83 -25.16 -28.34
CA ALA A 35 -36.90 -23.76 -27.99
C ALA A 35 -36.23 -22.94 -29.10
N THR A 36 -37.04 -22.12 -29.75
CA THR A 36 -36.69 -21.06 -30.68
C THR A 36 -35.44 -20.32 -30.20
N ALA A 37 -34.40 -20.28 -31.03
CA ALA A 37 -33.17 -19.57 -30.74
C ALA A 37 -33.49 -18.09 -30.41
N PRO A 38 -33.18 -17.59 -29.20
CA PRO A 38 -33.24 -16.16 -28.97
C PRO A 38 -32.12 -15.52 -29.78
N THR A 39 -32.48 -14.61 -30.68
CA THR A 39 -31.55 -13.66 -31.28
C THR A 39 -30.87 -12.92 -30.14
N VAL A 40 -29.62 -13.29 -29.84
CA VAL A 40 -28.78 -12.57 -28.89
C VAL A 40 -28.39 -11.28 -29.59
N THR A 41 -29.22 -10.25 -29.42
CA THR A 41 -28.81 -8.88 -29.71
C THR A 41 -27.61 -8.60 -28.82
N ALA A 42 -26.42 -8.59 -29.42
CA ALA A 42 -25.20 -8.18 -28.76
C ALA A 42 -25.41 -6.73 -28.32
N VAL A 43 -25.73 -6.54 -27.03
CA VAL A 43 -25.71 -5.23 -26.40
C VAL A 43 -24.24 -4.84 -26.38
N ALA A 44 -23.85 -3.96 -27.30
CA ALA A 44 -22.57 -3.30 -27.24
C ALA A 44 -22.51 -2.58 -25.89
N VAL A 45 -21.72 -3.15 -24.98
CA VAL A 45 -21.41 -2.51 -23.71
C VAL A 45 -20.58 -1.28 -24.10
N ALA A 46 -21.22 -0.12 -24.06
CA ALA A 46 -20.52 1.14 -24.24
C ALA A 46 -19.45 1.21 -23.15
N GLU A 47 -18.19 1.10 -23.56
CA GLU A 47 -17.03 1.36 -22.72
C GLU A 47 -17.13 2.82 -22.28
N THR A 48 -17.77 3.02 -21.13
CA THR A 48 -17.74 4.31 -20.45
C THR A 48 -16.33 4.41 -19.92
N SER A 49 -15.47 5.13 -20.65
CA SER A 49 -14.11 5.44 -20.22
C SER A 49 -14.22 6.11 -18.84
N ALA A 50 -13.95 5.34 -17.79
CA ALA A 50 -13.92 5.86 -16.43
C ALA A 50 -12.81 6.91 -16.37
N ALA A 51 -13.05 8.00 -15.66
CA ALA A 51 -12.03 9.01 -15.44
C ALA A 51 -10.76 8.35 -14.85
N PRO A 52 -9.56 8.81 -15.25
CA PRO A 52 -8.33 8.22 -14.77
C PRO A 52 -8.27 8.29 -13.24
N GLU A 53 -7.95 7.16 -12.62
CA GLU A 53 -7.65 7.09 -11.20
C GLU A 53 -6.39 7.88 -10.91
N THR A 54 -6.52 8.89 -10.05
CA THR A 54 -5.45 9.83 -9.76
C THR A 54 -5.32 10.09 -8.27
N ILE A 55 -4.14 10.55 -7.87
CA ILE A 55 -3.82 11.00 -6.52
C ILE A 55 -3.51 12.50 -6.53
N ASP A 56 -4.11 13.28 -5.63
CA ASP A 56 -3.71 14.67 -5.42
C ASP A 56 -2.93 14.75 -4.11
N TYR A 57 -1.63 15.05 -4.16
CA TYR A 57 -0.78 15.09 -2.97
C TYR A 57 -1.28 16.11 -1.93
N ARG A 58 -2.01 17.15 -2.36
CA ARG A 58 -2.62 18.12 -1.43
C ARG A 58 -3.72 17.51 -0.57
N GLN A 59 -4.25 16.35 -0.93
CA GLN A 59 -5.21 15.58 -0.14
C GLN A 59 -4.55 14.61 0.83
N ILE A 60 -3.23 14.38 0.73
CA ILE A 60 -2.52 13.43 1.56
C ILE A 60 -2.18 14.08 2.91
N ARG A 61 -2.46 13.36 3.99
CA ARG A 61 -2.12 13.75 5.36
C ARG A 61 -1.41 12.61 6.10
N ILE A 62 -0.32 12.89 6.82
CA ILE A 62 0.42 11.91 7.64
C ILE A 62 0.26 12.31 9.10
N ASN A 63 -0.37 11.47 9.91
CA ASN A 63 -0.69 11.79 11.31
C ASN A 63 -1.36 13.18 11.45
N GLY A 64 -2.12 13.58 10.43
CA GLY A 64 -2.79 14.89 10.34
C GLY A 64 -1.98 16.02 9.68
N LEU A 65 -0.68 15.86 9.46
CA LEU A 65 0.15 16.85 8.77
C LEU A 65 -0.05 16.80 7.24
N PRO A 66 -0.06 17.94 6.53
CA PRO A 66 -0.03 17.96 5.06
C PRO A 66 1.20 17.28 4.47
N PHE A 67 1.05 16.71 3.27
CA PHE A 67 2.12 16.09 2.48
C PHE A 67 3.37 16.96 2.39
N GLU A 68 3.18 18.23 2.06
CA GLU A 68 4.16 19.29 2.24
C GLU A 68 3.85 20.05 3.53
N THR A 69 4.82 20.13 4.43
CA THR A 69 4.70 20.81 5.72
C THR A 69 5.97 21.61 6.02
N THR A 70 6.02 22.24 7.19
CA THR A 70 7.24 22.88 7.66
C THR A 70 8.08 21.92 8.49
N THR A 71 9.40 22.08 8.45
CA THR A 71 10.33 21.31 9.31
C THR A 71 9.96 21.43 10.79
N ALA A 72 9.48 22.61 11.21
CA ALA A 72 9.07 22.85 12.59
C ALA A 72 7.81 22.06 12.97
N GLU A 73 6.80 21.99 12.10
CA GLU A 73 5.58 21.20 12.33
C GLU A 73 5.87 19.70 12.32
N LEU A 74 6.72 19.23 11.41
CA LEU A 74 7.19 17.84 11.37
C LEU A 74 7.82 17.44 12.71
N LEU A 75 8.82 18.21 13.16
CA LEU A 75 9.53 17.94 14.42
C LEU A 75 8.63 18.07 15.64
N LYS A 76 7.65 18.98 15.61
CA LYS A 76 6.66 19.11 16.68
C LYS A 76 5.75 17.89 16.76
N ALA A 77 5.36 17.31 15.63
CA ALA A 77 4.43 16.19 15.57
C ALA A 77 5.10 14.85 15.86
N LEU A 78 6.31 14.63 15.35
CA LEU A 78 7.00 13.33 15.41
C LEU A 78 8.17 13.31 16.40
N GLY A 79 8.59 14.46 16.92
CA GLY A 79 9.81 14.58 17.70
C GLY A 79 11.07 14.65 16.80
N PRO A 80 12.26 14.51 17.38
CA PRO A 80 13.50 14.45 16.59
C PRO A 80 13.57 13.16 15.76
N PRO A 81 14.16 13.21 14.55
CA PRO A 81 14.38 12.01 13.74
C PRO A 81 15.45 11.10 14.38
N ASP A 82 15.37 9.80 14.09
CA ASP A 82 16.36 8.81 14.52
C ASP A 82 17.72 9.07 13.86
N ARG A 83 17.67 9.53 12.59
CA ARG A 83 18.86 9.87 11.81
C ARG A 83 18.58 10.99 10.82
N ILE A 84 19.59 11.83 10.61
CA ILE A 84 19.61 12.82 9.52
C ILE A 84 20.74 12.44 8.56
N LYS A 85 20.42 12.21 7.29
CA LYS A 85 21.41 12.08 6.21
C LYS A 85 21.49 13.41 5.46
N LYS A 86 22.64 14.07 5.58
CA LYS A 86 22.87 15.39 4.98
C LYS A 86 23.12 15.29 3.47
N ASP A 87 22.58 16.25 2.72
CA ASP A 87 22.70 16.31 1.24
C ASP A 87 22.34 14.97 0.56
N ALA A 88 21.31 14.28 1.08
CA ALA A 88 20.92 12.95 0.66
C ALA A 88 19.72 12.92 -0.30
N VAL A 89 19.03 14.06 -0.46
CA VAL A 89 18.01 14.19 -1.50
C VAL A 89 18.73 14.23 -2.85
N GLU A 90 18.42 13.24 -3.68
CA GLU A 90 18.96 13.10 -5.03
C GLU A 90 17.88 13.46 -6.07
N CYS A 91 18.20 13.27 -7.35
CA CYS A 91 17.24 13.36 -8.44
C CYS A 91 16.02 12.46 -8.18
N GLY A 92 14.82 12.92 -8.55
CA GLY A 92 13.55 12.25 -8.25
C GLY A 92 13.02 12.49 -6.84
N GLY A 93 13.70 13.33 -6.04
CA GLY A 93 13.16 13.89 -4.82
C GLY A 93 12.37 15.18 -5.06
N HIS A 94 11.44 15.51 -4.17
CA HIS A 94 10.61 16.72 -4.28
C HIS A 94 11.45 18.02 -4.25
N PHE A 95 12.66 17.95 -3.69
CA PHE A 95 13.60 19.07 -3.69
C PHE A 95 14.70 18.98 -4.75
N GLU A 96 14.61 18.15 -5.78
CA GLU A 96 15.68 17.83 -6.77
C GLU A 96 16.63 18.98 -7.13
N PHE A 97 16.12 20.19 -7.41
CA PHE A 97 16.94 21.35 -7.80
C PHE A 97 17.65 22.06 -6.62
N SER A 98 17.54 21.53 -5.41
CA SER A 98 18.07 22.09 -4.19
C SER A 98 18.57 20.99 -3.25
N LYS A 99 19.80 21.12 -2.74
CA LYS A 99 20.34 20.18 -1.77
C LYS A 99 19.39 19.99 -0.59
N GLY A 100 19.01 18.76 -0.29
CA GLY A 100 18.12 18.43 0.82
C GLY A 100 18.67 17.32 1.70
N ASP A 101 18.15 17.23 2.91
CA ASP A 101 18.46 16.19 3.88
C ASP A 101 17.35 15.13 3.89
N HIS A 102 17.68 13.89 4.25
CA HIS A 102 16.67 12.91 4.67
C HIS A 102 16.57 12.86 6.19
N TYR A 103 15.37 13.07 6.71
CA TYR A 103 15.02 12.89 8.12
C TYR A 103 14.35 11.52 8.26
N GLU A 104 15.03 10.57 8.88
CA GLU A 104 14.59 9.19 9.01
C GLU A 104 13.92 8.94 10.37
N TYR A 105 12.75 8.31 10.33
CA TYR A 105 11.97 7.85 11.49
C TYR A 105 11.74 6.34 11.31
N GLY A 106 12.68 5.54 11.80
CA GLY A 106 12.78 4.12 11.46
C GLY A 106 12.92 3.92 9.93
N PRO A 107 12.10 3.06 9.31
CA PRO A 107 12.11 2.86 7.86
C PRO A 107 11.34 3.94 7.05
N SER A 108 10.71 4.90 7.73
CA SER A 108 10.05 6.05 7.09
C SER A 108 11.03 7.20 6.91
N LEU A 109 10.82 8.03 5.89
CA LEU A 109 11.67 9.20 5.63
C LEU A 109 10.89 10.39 5.11
N PHE A 110 11.37 11.57 5.50
CA PHE A 110 10.94 12.85 4.97
C PHE A 110 12.14 13.54 4.32
N GLU A 111 11.91 14.15 3.18
CA GLU A 111 12.87 15.08 2.59
C GLU A 111 12.74 16.43 3.29
N VAL A 112 13.88 17.09 3.56
CA VAL A 112 13.90 18.38 4.24
C VAL A 112 14.85 19.33 3.53
N ASN A 113 14.35 20.51 3.16
CA ASN A 113 15.15 21.62 2.67
C ASN A 113 14.85 22.87 3.51
N GLY A 114 15.75 23.18 4.45
CA GLY A 114 15.63 24.32 5.36
C GLY A 114 14.35 24.28 6.19
N LYS A 115 13.36 25.11 5.82
CA LYS A 115 12.08 25.23 6.53
C LYS A 115 10.97 24.35 5.95
N ARG A 116 11.18 23.72 4.80
CA ARG A 116 10.20 22.86 4.13
C ARG A 116 10.54 21.40 4.42
N ALA A 117 9.50 20.60 4.61
CA ALA A 117 9.58 19.15 4.71
C ALA A 117 8.51 18.51 3.84
N VAL A 118 8.86 17.43 3.15
CA VAL A 118 7.97 16.70 2.24
C VAL A 118 8.05 15.23 2.58
N MET A 119 6.90 14.55 2.57
CA MET A 119 6.88 13.10 2.76
C MET A 119 7.49 12.39 1.55
N GLY A 120 8.45 11.49 1.79
CA GLY A 120 8.93 10.55 0.79
C GLY A 120 8.33 9.16 1.02
N THR A 121 8.85 8.46 2.02
CA THR A 121 8.46 7.08 2.35
C THR A 121 7.74 7.02 3.68
N VAL A 122 6.67 6.24 3.75
CA VAL A 122 6.05 5.81 5.01
C VAL A 122 6.04 4.29 5.11
N ASP A 123 6.56 3.80 6.23
CA ASP A 123 6.47 2.41 6.65
C ASP A 123 5.34 2.26 7.68
N PHE A 124 4.40 1.36 7.38
CA PHE A 124 3.25 1.10 8.25
C PHE A 124 3.52 -0.01 9.26
N SER A 125 4.60 -0.77 9.13
CA SER A 125 4.83 -2.00 9.90
C SER A 125 4.92 -1.77 11.42
N SER A 126 5.31 -0.57 11.84
CA SER A 126 5.38 -0.18 13.26
C SER A 126 4.04 0.28 13.86
N GLY A 127 3.03 0.59 13.03
CA GLY A 127 1.78 1.22 13.45
C GLY A 127 1.91 2.70 13.86
N THR A 128 3.10 3.29 13.76
CA THR A 128 3.37 4.70 14.15
C THR A 128 2.70 5.69 13.20
N PHE A 129 2.63 5.33 11.92
CA PHE A 129 2.14 6.21 10.87
C PHE A 129 0.75 5.81 10.41
N ARG A 130 -0.07 6.84 10.23
CA ARG A 130 -1.37 6.76 9.59
C ARG A 130 -1.44 7.81 8.49
N VAL A 131 -1.73 7.37 7.28
CA VAL A 131 -1.90 8.26 6.13
C VAL A 131 -3.39 8.44 5.86
N THR A 132 -3.82 9.62 5.43
CA THR A 132 -5.19 9.85 4.95
C THR A 132 -5.11 10.40 3.54
N ILE A 133 -5.91 9.84 2.64
CA ILE A 133 -5.99 10.24 1.24
C ILE A 133 -7.46 10.42 0.87
N GLY A 134 -7.88 11.66 0.61
CA GLY A 134 -9.26 11.94 0.19
C GLY A 134 -10.30 11.24 1.07
N GLY A 135 -10.11 11.29 2.39
CA GLY A 135 -10.97 10.65 3.40
C GLY A 135 -10.71 9.17 3.71
N GLN A 136 -9.97 8.42 2.89
CA GLN A 136 -9.55 7.06 3.23
C GLN A 136 -8.36 7.09 4.17
N VAL A 137 -8.43 6.29 5.24
CA VAL A 137 -7.31 6.06 6.14
C VAL A 137 -6.51 4.84 5.65
N LEU A 138 -5.20 5.01 5.56
CA LEU A 138 -4.21 3.98 5.28
C LEU A 138 -3.35 3.74 6.52
N ASP A 139 -3.27 2.49 6.95
CA ASP A 139 -2.45 2.03 8.05
C ASP A 139 -2.05 0.55 7.87
N GLN A 140 -1.41 -0.03 8.89
CA GLN A 140 -0.95 -1.43 8.89
C GLN A 140 -2.07 -2.48 8.71
N ASN A 141 -3.32 -2.10 8.96
CA ASN A 141 -4.46 -2.98 8.78
C ASN A 141 -5.05 -2.91 7.38
N THR A 142 -4.72 -1.87 6.60
CA THR A 142 -5.20 -1.69 5.24
C THR A 142 -4.82 -2.88 4.37
N THR A 143 -5.80 -3.36 3.61
CA THR A 143 -5.70 -4.54 2.75
C THR A 143 -5.54 -4.15 1.29
N PHE A 144 -4.97 -5.07 0.51
CA PHE A 144 -4.97 -4.94 -0.94
C PHE A 144 -6.40 -4.88 -1.51
N GLU A 145 -7.35 -5.62 -0.92
CA GLU A 145 -8.76 -5.62 -1.34
C GLU A 145 -9.42 -4.24 -1.21
N GLU A 146 -9.20 -3.54 -0.09
CA GLU A 146 -9.70 -2.17 0.10
C GLU A 146 -9.12 -1.22 -0.94
N ILE A 147 -7.84 -1.38 -1.29
CA ILE A 147 -7.16 -0.55 -2.29
C ILE A 147 -7.66 -0.88 -3.69
N ARG A 148 -7.88 -2.15 -4.01
CA ARG A 148 -8.48 -2.59 -5.27
C ARG A 148 -9.91 -2.07 -5.45
N GLN A 149 -10.68 -1.93 -4.38
CA GLN A 149 -12.03 -1.35 -4.45
C GLN A 149 -11.99 0.15 -4.78
N ARG A 150 -11.03 0.89 -4.24
CA ARG A 150 -10.91 2.33 -4.49
C ARG A 150 -10.20 2.68 -5.78
N TYR A 151 -9.16 1.91 -6.13
CA TYR A 151 -8.31 2.11 -7.30
C TYR A 151 -8.27 0.84 -8.17
N PRO A 152 -9.42 0.37 -8.71
CA PRO A 152 -9.47 -0.86 -9.49
C PRO A 152 -8.59 -0.85 -10.74
N GLN A 153 -8.41 0.28 -11.43
CA GLN A 153 -7.55 0.39 -12.60
C GLN A 153 -6.07 0.28 -12.22
N ALA A 154 -5.63 0.99 -11.18
CA ALA A 154 -4.26 0.86 -10.68
C ALA A 154 -3.98 -0.55 -10.16
N ALA A 155 -4.91 -1.13 -9.38
CA ALA A 155 -4.77 -2.48 -8.83
C ALA A 155 -4.79 -3.58 -9.91
N SER A 156 -5.41 -3.33 -11.07
CA SER A 156 -5.35 -4.27 -12.21
C SER A 156 -3.95 -4.37 -12.84
N LYS A 157 -3.06 -3.40 -12.54
CA LYS A 157 -1.68 -3.31 -13.01
C LYS A 157 -0.68 -3.61 -11.89
N VAL A 158 -1.06 -4.48 -10.95
CA VAL A 158 -0.17 -4.91 -9.87
C VAL A 158 1.13 -5.50 -10.43
N HIS A 159 2.25 -5.15 -9.80
CA HIS A 159 3.57 -5.63 -10.19
C HIS A 159 4.36 -6.13 -8.99
N ASP A 160 5.36 -6.97 -9.24
CA ASP A 160 6.30 -7.36 -8.20
C ASP A 160 7.29 -6.22 -7.98
N TRP A 161 7.41 -5.77 -6.73
CA TRP A 161 8.40 -4.78 -6.32
C TRP A 161 9.35 -5.37 -5.29
N ARG A 162 10.63 -4.98 -5.37
CA ARG A 162 11.67 -5.37 -4.43
C ARG A 162 12.50 -4.15 -4.05
N PRO A 163 12.50 -3.72 -2.77
CA PRO A 163 13.34 -2.64 -2.31
C PRO A 163 14.81 -3.01 -2.48
N GLY A 164 15.60 -2.14 -3.10
CA GLY A 164 17.02 -2.37 -3.34
C GLY A 164 17.36 -3.34 -4.49
N GLY A 165 16.39 -3.70 -5.33
CA GLY A 165 16.64 -4.47 -6.56
C GLY A 165 16.38 -5.96 -6.44
N THR A 166 17.34 -6.83 -6.79
CA THR A 166 17.09 -8.27 -6.98
C THR A 166 17.13 -9.09 -5.69
N THR A 167 17.59 -8.52 -4.59
CA THR A 167 17.76 -9.20 -3.30
C THR A 167 16.77 -8.65 -2.27
N GLY A 168 15.89 -9.49 -1.74
CA GLY A 168 14.95 -9.09 -0.68
C GLY A 168 13.57 -9.71 -0.82
N PRO A 169 12.65 -9.42 0.12
CA PRO A 169 11.25 -9.81 0.00
C PRO A 169 10.62 -9.16 -1.25
N THR A 170 9.74 -9.92 -1.91
CA THR A 170 8.91 -9.41 -3.01
C THR A 170 7.61 -8.88 -2.43
N TYR A 171 7.20 -7.70 -2.86
CA TYR A 171 5.95 -7.04 -2.49
C TYR A 171 5.06 -6.92 -3.73
N GLN A 172 3.74 -6.89 -3.50
CA GLN A 172 2.79 -6.48 -4.53
C GLN A 172 2.75 -4.95 -4.56
N GLY A 173 3.09 -4.34 -5.68
CA GLY A 173 3.11 -2.90 -5.88
C GLY A 173 1.91 -2.42 -6.70
N VAL A 174 1.30 -1.33 -6.28
CA VAL A 174 0.28 -0.58 -7.02
C VAL A 174 0.77 0.86 -7.18
N THR A 175 0.66 1.41 -8.40
CA THR A 175 1.08 2.78 -8.70
C THR A 175 -0.11 3.62 -9.14
N ILE A 176 -0.29 4.78 -8.52
CA ILE A 176 -1.37 5.74 -8.81
C ILE A 176 -0.72 7.06 -9.22
N GLN A 177 -1.12 7.64 -10.35
CA GLN A 177 -0.47 8.82 -10.93
C GLN A 177 -1.05 10.12 -10.37
N GLU A 178 -0.19 11.14 -10.18
CA GLU A 178 -0.63 12.49 -9.86
C GLU A 178 -1.05 13.25 -11.14
N PRO A 179 -2.18 13.97 -11.15
CA PRO A 179 -2.64 14.66 -12.36
C PRO A 179 -1.70 15.78 -12.82
N GLY A 180 -1.30 15.73 -14.09
CA GLY A 180 -0.55 16.83 -14.72
C GLY A 180 0.93 16.83 -14.39
N THR A 181 1.43 15.76 -13.78
CA THR A 181 2.83 15.51 -13.42
C THR A 181 3.20 14.08 -13.80
N ASP A 182 4.50 13.77 -13.78
CA ASP A 182 4.97 12.37 -13.88
C ASP A 182 5.17 11.73 -12.49
N ASP A 183 4.82 12.48 -11.43
CA ASP A 183 4.82 12.02 -10.04
C ASP A 183 3.76 10.93 -9.80
N SER A 184 4.10 9.98 -8.93
CA SER A 184 3.22 8.86 -8.62
C SER A 184 3.35 8.38 -7.18
N LEU A 185 2.24 7.82 -6.70
CA LEU A 185 2.18 7.13 -5.42
C LEU A 185 2.32 5.62 -5.61
N GLY A 186 3.37 5.04 -5.04
CA GLY A 186 3.54 3.60 -4.84
C GLY A 186 2.92 3.12 -3.52
N LEU A 187 2.06 2.09 -3.59
CA LEU A 187 1.55 1.35 -2.44
C LEU A 187 2.03 -0.09 -2.51
N TYR A 188 2.67 -0.57 -1.44
CA TYR A 188 3.29 -1.90 -1.42
C TYR A 188 2.68 -2.78 -0.33
N PHE A 189 2.35 -4.01 -0.72
CA PHE A 189 1.67 -4.98 0.12
C PHE A 189 2.53 -6.22 0.32
N GLN A 190 2.51 -6.72 1.55
CA GLN A 190 3.09 -8.01 1.92
C GLN A 190 1.99 -8.84 2.58
N ASN A 191 1.79 -10.07 2.10
CA ASN A 191 0.73 -10.96 2.59
C ASN A 191 -0.66 -10.30 2.61
N GLY A 192 -0.97 -9.49 1.58
CA GLY A 192 -2.24 -8.78 1.44
C GLY A 192 -2.42 -7.55 2.34
N LYS A 193 -1.42 -7.18 3.14
CA LYS A 193 -1.44 -6.00 4.03
C LYS A 193 -0.51 -4.90 3.53
N LEU A 194 -0.96 -3.66 3.64
CA LEU A 194 -0.17 -2.48 3.32
C LEU A 194 1.00 -2.39 4.30
N VAL A 195 2.21 -2.33 3.76
CA VAL A 195 3.44 -2.22 4.56
C VAL A 195 4.19 -0.94 4.27
N ARG A 196 4.04 -0.39 3.07
CA ARG A 196 4.79 0.78 2.63
C ARG A 196 4.03 1.64 1.63
N PHE A 197 4.29 2.93 1.74
CA PHE A 197 3.90 4.00 0.84
C PHE A 197 5.20 4.69 0.37
N ASP A 198 5.31 4.99 -0.93
CA ASP A 198 6.37 5.82 -1.49
C ASP A 198 5.78 6.89 -2.41
N ALA A 199 6.02 8.17 -2.11
CA ALA A 199 5.86 9.23 -3.07
C ALA A 199 7.10 9.25 -3.99
N PHE A 200 6.87 9.11 -5.28
CA PHE A 200 7.91 9.00 -6.29
C PHE A 200 7.77 10.14 -7.30
N SER A 201 8.87 10.82 -7.59
CA SER A 201 9.01 11.72 -8.73
C SER A 201 10.11 11.17 -9.63
N PRO A 202 9.92 11.11 -10.96
CA PRO A 202 10.95 10.61 -11.85
C PRO A 202 12.10 11.61 -12.02
N CYS A 203 13.28 11.03 -12.22
CA CYS A 203 14.34 11.61 -13.02
C CYS A 203 14.02 11.43 -14.52
#